data_AF-A0A066V9Q2-F1
#
_entry.id   AF-A0A066V9Q2-F1
#
_cell.length_a   1.000
_cell.length_b   1.000
_cell.length_c   1.000
_cell.angle_alpha   90.00
_cell.angle_beta   90.00
_cell.angle_gamma   90.00
#
_symmetry.space_group_name_H-M   'P 1'
#
loop_
_entity.id
_entity.type
_entity.pdbx_description
1 polymer ?
#
loop_
_entity_poly.entity_id
_entity_poly.type
_entity_poly.pdbx_seq_one_letter_code
_entity_poly.pdbx_strand_id
1 'polypeptide(L)'
;PKRKGKASALLRDYYGLGGGLSTANEDPTDPDSASFDKKAAYRSIVASSTLPQLLKRECDLLTELRELDGERQSLVYNHHHELIAASETIAKMKARAESLDGSLDALRASFSNISQLFSDLA
;
A
#
# COMPACT_ATOMS: atom_id res chain seq x y z
N PRO A 1 32.92 -2.73 -9.73
CA PRO A 1 31.82 -1.81 -9.30
C PRO A 1 30.65 -1.74 -10.32
N LYS A 2 29.65 -2.66 -10.27
CA LYS A 2 28.38 -2.56 -11.04
C LYS A 2 27.27 -3.42 -10.40
N ARG A 3 26.55 -2.93 -9.39
CA ARG A 3 25.37 -3.61 -8.78
C ARG A 3 24.15 -2.69 -8.57
N LYS A 4 24.09 -1.51 -9.19
CA LYS A 4 23.02 -0.51 -8.95
C LYS A 4 21.80 -0.61 -9.89
N GLY A 5 21.80 -1.49 -10.90
CA GLY A 5 20.70 -1.57 -11.88
C GLY A 5 19.52 -2.47 -11.49
N LYS A 6 19.74 -3.54 -10.72
CA LYS A 6 18.72 -4.58 -10.49
C LYS A 6 17.61 -4.17 -9.52
N ALA A 7 17.95 -3.48 -8.43
CA ALA A 7 16.96 -3.00 -7.47
C ALA A 7 16.08 -1.90 -8.06
N SER A 8 16.67 -1.00 -8.85
CA SER A 8 15.93 0.05 -9.55
C SER A 8 15.01 -0.55 -10.63
N ALA A 9 15.42 -1.62 -11.31
CA ALA A 9 14.56 -2.34 -12.25
C ALA A 9 13.38 -3.01 -11.53
N LEU A 10 13.63 -3.75 -10.44
CA LEU A 10 12.56 -4.41 -9.66
C LEU A 10 11.52 -3.43 -9.13
N LEU A 11 11.95 -2.28 -8.61
CA LEU A 11 11.04 -1.26 -8.11
C LEU A 11 10.25 -0.61 -9.25
N ARG A 12 10.88 -0.40 -10.41
CA ARG A 12 10.19 0.15 -11.58
C ARG A 12 9.12 -0.79 -12.11
N ASP A 13 9.39 -2.09 -12.09
CA ASP A 13 8.44 -3.13 -12.50
C ASP A 13 7.30 -3.23 -11.47
N TYR A 14 7.59 -3.13 -10.17
CA TYR A 14 6.61 -3.15 -9.09
C TYR A 14 5.63 -1.95 -9.12
N TYR A 15 6.11 -0.77 -9.52
CA TYR A 15 5.29 0.45 -9.60
C TYR A 15 4.78 0.76 -11.02
N GLY A 16 4.96 -0.15 -11.99
CA GLY A 16 4.45 0.02 -13.36
C GLY A 16 5.02 1.22 -14.14
N LEU A 17 6.09 1.84 -13.64
CA LEU A 17 6.71 3.05 -14.22
C LEU A 17 7.62 2.73 -15.43
N GLY A 18 7.75 1.46 -15.78
CA GLY A 18 8.64 0.94 -16.81
C GLY A 18 7.97 0.63 -18.14
N GLY A 19 7.13 1.52 -18.70
CA GLY A 19 6.78 1.53 -20.13
C GLY A 19 6.38 0.18 -20.77
N GLY A 20 5.81 -0.72 -19.98
CA GLY A 20 5.62 -2.11 -20.33
C GLY A 20 4.75 -2.73 -19.26
N LEU A 21 3.48 -2.31 -19.21
CA LEU A 21 2.45 -3.29 -18.93
C LEU A 21 2.69 -4.39 -19.96
N SER A 22 3.26 -5.50 -19.48
CA SER A 22 3.25 -6.79 -20.15
C SER A 22 1.95 -6.89 -20.93
N THR A 23 2.07 -7.07 -22.24
CA THR A 23 0.98 -7.38 -23.19
C THR A 23 -0.28 -7.73 -22.43
N ALA A 24 -1.19 -6.74 -22.30
CA ALA A 24 -2.48 -7.00 -21.69
C ALA A 24 -3.00 -8.24 -22.40
N ASN A 25 -3.14 -9.34 -21.66
CA ASN A 25 -3.60 -10.59 -22.24
C ASN A 25 -5.04 -10.25 -22.63
N GLU A 26 -5.29 -9.84 -23.87
CA GLU A 26 -6.60 -9.41 -24.39
C GLU A 26 -7.48 -10.64 -24.64
N ASP A 27 -7.35 -11.65 -23.77
CA ASP A 27 -8.13 -12.86 -23.81
C ASP A 27 -9.48 -12.58 -23.12
N PRO A 28 -10.59 -12.49 -23.86
CA PRO A 28 -11.89 -12.20 -23.27
C PRO A 28 -12.41 -13.34 -22.39
N THR A 29 -11.73 -14.48 -22.34
CA THR A 29 -12.06 -15.65 -21.54
C THR A 29 -11.26 -15.76 -20.25
N ASP A 30 -10.20 -14.97 -20.09
CA ASP A 30 -9.31 -14.99 -18.92
C ASP A 30 -9.86 -14.04 -17.83
N PRO A 31 -10.19 -14.54 -16.62
CA PRO A 31 -10.74 -13.70 -15.55
C PRO A 31 -9.80 -12.57 -15.09
N ASP A 32 -8.49 -12.70 -15.30
CA ASP A 32 -7.49 -11.70 -14.94
C ASP A 32 -7.24 -10.67 -16.06
N SER A 33 -7.87 -10.86 -17.24
CA SER A 33 -7.76 -9.95 -18.38
C SER A 33 -8.57 -8.67 -18.17
N ALA A 34 -7.99 -7.54 -18.59
CA ALA A 34 -8.70 -6.27 -18.69
C ALA A 34 -9.89 -6.31 -19.68
N SER A 35 -9.89 -7.26 -20.62
CA SER A 35 -10.93 -7.44 -21.65
C SER A 35 -11.94 -8.54 -21.33
N PHE A 36 -11.94 -9.05 -20.10
CA PHE A 36 -12.75 -10.19 -19.70
C PHE A 36 -14.26 -10.01 -19.98
N ASP A 37 -14.81 -10.88 -20.83
CA ASP A 37 -16.25 -10.99 -21.08
C ASP A 37 -16.80 -12.26 -20.43
N LYS A 38 -17.55 -12.05 -19.33
CA LYS A 38 -18.26 -13.10 -18.58
C LYS A 38 -19.10 -14.01 -19.48
N LYS A 39 -19.77 -13.45 -20.50
CA LYS A 39 -20.65 -14.21 -21.39
C LYS A 39 -19.86 -15.04 -22.40
N ALA A 40 -18.72 -14.55 -22.88
CA ALA A 40 -17.83 -15.30 -23.76
C ALA A 40 -17.15 -16.44 -23.00
N ALA A 41 -16.61 -16.16 -21.81
CA ALA A 41 -16.00 -17.15 -20.91
C ALA A 41 -16.98 -18.27 -20.55
N TYR A 42 -18.21 -17.92 -20.13
CA TYR A 42 -19.24 -18.90 -19.81
C TYR A 42 -19.60 -19.79 -21.00
N ARG A 43 -19.83 -19.19 -22.17
CA ARG A 43 -20.14 -19.94 -23.40
C ARG A 43 -19.01 -20.90 -23.78
N SER A 44 -17.76 -20.46 -23.64
CA SER A 44 -16.59 -21.31 -23.88
C SER A 44 -16.54 -22.50 -22.92
N ILE A 45 -16.78 -22.28 -21.63
CA ILE A 45 -16.76 -23.35 -20.61
C ILE A 45 -17.88 -24.37 -20.86
N VAL A 46 -19.10 -23.91 -21.12
CA VAL A 46 -20.25 -24.79 -21.39
C VAL A 46 -20.08 -25.57 -22.70
N ALA A 47 -19.49 -24.96 -23.72
CA ALA A 47 -19.25 -25.63 -25.00
C ALA A 47 -18.12 -26.69 -24.96
N SER A 48 -17.16 -26.54 -24.03
CA SER A 48 -15.95 -27.37 -23.97
C SER A 48 -15.94 -28.40 -22.84
N SER A 49 -16.84 -28.29 -21.85
CA SER A 49 -16.80 -29.10 -20.63
C SER A 49 -18.02 -30.01 -20.48
N THR A 50 -17.79 -31.18 -19.87
CA THR A 50 -18.84 -32.11 -19.46
C THR A 50 -19.45 -31.72 -18.11
N LEU A 51 -20.66 -32.21 -17.80
CA LEU A 51 -21.35 -31.88 -16.54
C LEU A 51 -20.51 -32.12 -15.26
N PRO A 52 -19.77 -33.25 -15.11
CA PRO A 52 -18.92 -33.46 -13.94
C PRO A 52 -17.77 -32.44 -13.83
N GLN A 53 -17.20 -32.02 -14.97
CA GLN A 53 -16.16 -31.00 -15.01
C GLN A 53 -16.72 -29.64 -14.59
N LEU A 54 -17.95 -29.32 -15.02
CA LEU A 54 -18.61 -28.07 -14.65
C LEU A 54 -18.90 -28.00 -13.15
N LEU A 55 -19.40 -29.08 -12.55
CA LEU A 55 -19.63 -29.17 -11.10
C LEU A 55 -18.32 -29.03 -10.31
N LYS A 56 -17.24 -29.66 -10.77
CA LYS A 56 -15.93 -29.50 -10.14
C LYS A 56 -15.46 -28.04 -10.24
N ARG A 57 -15.57 -27.44 -11.42
CA ARG A 57 -15.20 -26.04 -11.66
C ARG A 57 -15.98 -25.09 -10.74
N GLU A 58 -17.27 -25.35 -10.51
CA GLU A 58 -18.10 -24.58 -9.58
C GLU A 58 -17.57 -24.66 -8.14
N CYS A 59 -17.27 -25.86 -7.64
CA CYS A 59 -16.70 -26.05 -6.31
C CYS A 59 -15.33 -25.34 -6.16
N ASP A 60 -14.48 -25.43 -7.18
CA ASP A 60 -13.18 -24.78 -7.19
C ASP A 60 -13.35 -23.24 -7.14
N LEU A 61 -14.22 -22.68 -7.98
CA LEU A 61 -14.52 -21.23 -7.99
C LEU A 61 -15.12 -20.73 -6.67
N LEU A 62 -15.97 -21.53 -6.02
CA LEU A 62 -16.50 -21.18 -4.68
C LEU A 62 -15.41 -21.15 -3.62
N THR A 63 -14.38 -21.99 -3.77
CA THR A 63 -13.23 -22.01 -2.87
C THR A 63 -12.35 -20.78 -3.11
N GLU A 64 -12.00 -20.51 -4.36
CA GLU A 64 -11.25 -19.32 -4.78
C GLU A 64 -11.96 -18.03 -4.33
N LEU A 65 -13.28 -17.94 -4.45
CA LEU A 65 -14.05 -16.77 -4.02
C LEU A 65 -13.93 -16.53 -2.50
N ARG A 66 -13.94 -17.60 -1.70
CA ARG A 66 -13.80 -17.49 -0.24
C ARG A 66 -12.39 -17.09 0.16
N GLU A 67 -11.38 -17.65 -0.52
CA GLU A 67 -9.98 -17.28 -0.31
C GLU A 67 -9.75 -15.81 -0.66
N LEU A 68 -10.23 -15.37 -1.82
CA LEU A 68 -10.11 -13.98 -2.27
C LEU A 68 -10.81 -13.00 -1.32
N ASP A 69 -11.97 -13.35 -0.77
CA ASP A 69 -12.63 -12.49 0.22
C ASP A 69 -11.84 -12.42 1.53
N GLY A 70 -11.23 -13.53 1.95
CA GLY A 70 -10.32 -13.58 3.09
C GLY A 70 -9.07 -12.71 2.88
N GLU A 71 -8.46 -12.77 1.70
CA GLU A 71 -7.32 -11.93 1.31
C GLU A 71 -7.71 -10.45 1.28
N ARG A 72 -8.85 -10.12 0.68
CA ARG A 72 -9.39 -8.75 0.65
C ARG A 72 -9.60 -8.22 2.06
N GLN A 73 -10.22 -9.02 2.94
CA GLN A 73 -10.45 -8.62 4.33
C GLN A 73 -9.14 -8.44 5.09
N SER A 74 -8.18 -9.34 4.91
CA SER A 74 -6.83 -9.25 5.50
C SER A 74 -6.10 -7.98 5.03
N LEU A 75 -6.13 -7.68 3.73
CA LEU A 75 -5.51 -6.49 3.16
C LEU A 75 -6.12 -5.20 3.72
N VAL A 76 -7.45 -5.12 3.76
CA VAL A 76 -8.19 -3.99 4.33
C VAL A 76 -7.82 -3.81 5.80
N TYR A 77 -7.80 -4.90 6.58
CA TYR A 77 -7.44 -4.83 8.00
C TYR A 77 -6.00 -4.37 8.22
N ASN A 78 -5.04 -4.97 7.53
CA ASN A 78 -3.63 -4.62 7.64
C ASN A 78 -3.39 -3.16 7.28
N HIS A 79 -3.92 -2.71 6.14
CA HIS A 79 -3.71 -1.34 5.70
C HIS A 79 -4.43 -0.32 6.59
N HIS A 80 -5.65 -0.62 7.08
CA HIS A 80 -6.30 0.26 8.06
C HIS A 80 -5.51 0.34 9.36
N HIS A 81 -5.01 -0.79 9.86
CA HIS A 81 -4.22 -0.82 11.08
C HIS A 81 -2.92 -0.01 10.93
N GLU A 82 -2.22 -0.17 9.80
CA GLU A 82 -1.01 0.60 9.47
C GLU A 82 -1.29 2.10 9.35
N LEU A 83 -2.39 2.49 8.70
CA LEU A 83 -2.79 3.89 8.55
C LEU A 83 -3.10 4.53 9.91
N ILE A 84 -3.80 3.81 10.78
CA ILE A 84 -4.07 4.25 12.15
C ILE A 84 -2.76 4.42 12.92
N ALA A 85 -1.85 3.44 12.87
CA ALA A 85 -0.55 3.51 13.54
C ALA A 85 0.32 4.68 13.02
N ALA A 86 0.30 4.94 11.72
CA ALA A 86 0.97 6.08 11.11
C ALA A 86 0.36 7.41 11.60
N SER A 87 -0.97 7.50 11.64
CA SER A 87 -1.69 8.67 12.16
C SER A 87 -1.34 8.97 13.62
N GLU A 88 -1.31 7.95 14.49
CA GLU A 88 -0.86 8.10 15.88
C GLU A 88 0.59 8.55 15.99
N THR A 89 1.46 8.05 15.12
CA THR A 89 2.87 8.46 15.08
C THR A 89 3.00 9.93 14.69
N ILE A 90 2.24 10.39 13.69
CA ILE A 90 2.18 11.80 13.29
C ILE A 90 1.65 12.67 14.45
N ALA A 91 0.62 12.23 15.16
CA ALA A 91 0.09 12.95 16.32
C ALA A 91 1.15 13.08 17.44
N LYS A 92 1.87 12.00 17.75
CA LYS A 92 2.99 12.01 18.72
C LYS A 92 4.13 12.92 18.27
N MET A 93 4.47 12.92 16.97
CA MET A 93 5.48 13.81 16.41
C MET A 93 5.07 15.28 16.54
N LYS A 94 3.80 15.61 16.25
CA LYS A 94 3.27 16.97 16.40
C LYS A 94 3.35 17.45 17.85
N ALA A 95 2.88 16.65 18.80
CA ALA A 95 2.93 17.01 20.22
C ALA A 95 4.37 17.25 20.71
N ARG A 96 5.34 16.44 20.25
CA ARG A 96 6.76 16.66 20.57
C ARG A 96 7.30 17.95 19.96
N ALA A 97 6.94 18.25 18.71
CA ALA A 97 7.36 19.49 18.05
C ALA A 97 6.84 20.73 18.79
N GLU A 98 5.57 20.72 19.21
CA GLU A 98 4.97 21.78 20.02
C GLU A 98 5.68 21.94 21.38
N SER A 99 6.02 20.84 22.05
CA SER A 99 6.77 20.90 23.31
C SER A 99 8.20 21.45 23.15
N LEU A 100 8.83 21.20 22.00
CA LEU A 100 10.18 21.69 21.71
C LEU A 100 10.19 23.20 21.58
N ASP A 101 9.17 23.78 20.92
CA ASP A 101 9.04 25.23 20.76
C ASP A 101 8.97 25.93 22.12
N GLY A 102 8.14 25.41 23.03
CA GLY A 102 8.06 25.90 24.41
C GLY A 102 9.40 25.80 25.17
N SER A 103 10.17 24.73 24.95
CA SER A 103 11.50 24.59 25.57
C SER A 103 12.53 25.58 25.00
N LEU A 104 12.44 25.90 23.70
CA LEU A 104 13.31 26.90 23.06
C LEU A 104 13.01 28.31 23.56
N ASP A 105 11.75 28.65 23.78
CA ASP A 105 11.37 29.93 24.34
C ASP A 105 11.81 30.09 25.80
N ALA A 106 11.67 29.03 26.62
CA ALA A 106 12.23 29.01 27.97
C ALA A 106 13.76 29.20 27.97
N LEU A 107 14.47 28.55 27.04
CA LEU A 107 15.90 28.69 26.88
C LEU A 107 16.29 30.12 26.47
N ARG A 108 15.55 30.74 25.52
CA ARG A 108 15.74 32.14 25.13
C ARG A 108 15.56 33.11 26.29
N ALA A 109 14.50 32.92 27.09
CA ALA A 109 14.26 33.74 28.28
C ALA A 109 15.41 33.62 29.29
N SER A 110 15.92 32.40 29.49
CA SER A 110 17.08 32.14 30.36
C SER A 110 18.33 32.89 29.90
N PHE A 111 18.65 32.84 28.59
CA PHE A 111 19.78 33.59 28.01
C PHE A 111 19.59 35.11 28.12
N SER A 112 18.37 35.62 27.91
CA SER A 112 18.06 37.04 28.09
C SER A 112 18.33 37.49 29.54
N ASN A 113 17.89 36.71 30.52
CA ASN A 113 18.14 37.01 31.94
C ASN A 113 19.64 37.02 32.25
N ILE A 114 20.40 36.04 31.74
CA ILE A 114 21.86 36.00 31.91
C ILE A 114 22.51 37.25 31.29
N SER A 115 22.08 37.65 30.10
CA SER A 115 22.61 38.83 29.42
C SER A 115 22.32 40.13 30.18
N GLN A 116 21.14 40.26 30.78
CA GLN A 116 20.77 41.41 31.62
C GLN A 116 21.58 41.46 32.92
N LEU A 117 21.76 40.31 33.59
CA LEU A 117 22.60 40.23 34.78
C LEU A 117 24.06 40.60 34.49
N PHE A 118 24.58 40.22 33.33
CA PHE A 118 25.92 40.61 32.89
C PHE A 118 26.02 42.12 32.62
N SER A 119 25.00 42.74 32.03
CA SER A 119 25.02 44.19 31.79
C SER A 119 24.89 44.99 33.07
N ASP A 120 24.14 44.51 34.06
CA ASP A 120 24.00 45.18 35.37
C ASP A 120 25.28 45.07 36.22
N LEU A 121 26.13 44.07 35.96
CA LEU A 121 27.40 43.87 36.66
C LEU A 121 28.58 44.62 36.01
N ALA A 122 28.40 45.14 34.79
CA ALA A 122 29.42 45.89 34.03
C ALA A 122 29.28 47.40 34.23
#